data_AF-A0A956JK26-F1
#
_entry.id   AF-A0A956JK26-F1
#
_cell.length_a   1.000
_cell.length_b   1.000
_cell.length_c   1.000
_cell.angle_alpha   90.00
_cell.angle_beta   90.00
_cell.angle_gamma   90.00
#
_symmetry.space_group_name_H-M   'P 1'
#
loop_
_entity.id
_entity.type
_entity.pdbx_description
1 polymer ?
#
loop_
_entity_poly.entity_id
_entity_poly.type
_entity_poly.pdbx_seq_one_letter_code
_entity_poly.pdbx_strand_id
1 'polypeptide(L)'
;MAGGFVSWLERGIPPALLKDADLRRRALLAKGIALTIVLLGVVLGVIVYALAVPEYAVLGLVNTLLSCGLAGFAITAVRRGRLVFAGNWIAGLIGVGICYSIVSGGGILSPWAMALPVAPVISTVISGRRSGIIWAALFAVFVVIFEGLRMAGVEFPNLNAEQAVDTLATVGMVAVLAITMWIATFSEDLKARAIHQVEEAAEQRDRALAEEEKARIAAEQAIAANAAKGAFLATMS
;
A
#
# COMPACT_ATOMS: atom_id res chain seq x y z
N MET A 1 4.72 19.59 6.49
CA MET A 1 5.51 18.40 6.89
C MET A 1 5.32 17.18 5.98
N ALA A 2 4.12 16.90 5.43
CA ALA A 2 3.88 15.71 4.59
C ALA A 2 4.74 15.60 3.30
N GLY A 3 5.17 16.72 2.71
CA GLY A 3 5.99 16.70 1.49
C GLY A 3 7.39 16.08 1.66
N GLY A 4 8.00 16.22 2.84
CA GLY A 4 9.34 15.68 3.11
C GLY A 4 9.34 14.15 3.28
N PHE A 5 8.28 13.59 3.86
CA PHE A 5 8.15 12.15 4.02
C PHE A 5 7.88 11.45 2.68
N VAL A 6 6.98 12.01 1.86
CA VAL A 6 6.69 11.46 0.53
C VAL A 6 7.93 11.50 -0.37
N SER A 7 8.66 12.62 -0.41
CA SER A 7 9.89 12.71 -1.23
C SER A 7 11.00 11.76 -0.74
N TRP A 8 11.07 11.48 0.57
CA TRP A 8 11.96 10.46 1.10
C TRP A 8 11.53 9.03 0.67
N LEU A 9 10.23 8.75 0.68
CA LEU A 9 9.69 7.47 0.18
C LEU A 9 9.91 7.29 -1.32
N GLU A 10 9.91 8.35 -2.11
CA GLU A 10 10.20 8.26 -3.55
C GLU A 10 11.63 7.82 -3.87
N ARG A 11 12.58 8.02 -2.93
CA ARG A 11 13.97 7.63 -3.16
C ARG A 11 14.09 6.13 -3.44
N GLY A 12 14.59 5.80 -4.62
CA GLY A 12 14.78 4.43 -5.08
C GLY A 12 13.57 3.81 -5.79
N ILE A 13 12.45 4.53 -5.96
CA ILE A 13 11.38 4.09 -6.85
C ILE A 13 11.83 4.34 -8.31
N PRO A 14 11.72 3.35 -9.21
CA PRO A 14 12.08 3.53 -10.61
C PRO A 14 11.29 4.67 -11.29
N PRO A 15 11.92 5.47 -12.16
CA PRO A 15 11.23 6.56 -12.87
C PRO A 15 10.00 6.10 -13.65
N ALA A 16 10.01 4.86 -14.17
CA ALA A 16 8.86 4.28 -14.88
C ALA A 16 7.59 4.21 -14.03
N LEU A 17 7.72 3.93 -12.72
CA LEU A 17 6.58 3.90 -11.79
C LEU A 17 6.15 5.30 -11.35
N LEU A 18 7.00 6.32 -11.49
CA LEU A 18 6.70 7.68 -11.07
C LEU A 18 5.94 8.49 -12.14
N LYS A 19 5.97 8.05 -13.41
CA LYS A 19 5.28 8.72 -14.53
C LYS A 19 3.76 8.60 -14.46
N ASP A 20 3.25 7.49 -13.94
CA ASP A 20 1.83 7.23 -13.79
C ASP A 20 1.42 7.48 -12.33
N ALA A 21 0.39 8.30 -12.13
CA ALA A 21 -0.04 8.71 -10.80
C ALA A 21 -0.54 7.52 -9.94
N ASP A 22 -1.21 6.52 -10.54
CA ASP A 22 -1.68 5.33 -9.83
C ASP A 22 -0.51 4.38 -9.51
N LEU A 23 0.42 4.19 -10.44
CA LEU A 23 1.63 3.39 -10.17
C LEU A 23 2.50 4.02 -9.07
N ARG A 24 2.65 5.34 -9.09
CA ARG A 24 3.36 6.09 -8.06
C ARG A 24 2.70 5.93 -6.70
N ARG A 25 1.39 6.12 -6.62
CA ARG A 25 0.60 5.91 -5.39
C ARG A 25 0.81 4.52 -4.82
N ARG A 26 0.64 3.48 -5.64
CA ARG A 26 0.79 2.08 -5.19
C ARG A 26 2.23 1.76 -4.77
N ALA A 27 3.24 2.29 -5.45
CA ALA A 27 4.64 2.09 -5.09
C ALA A 27 4.97 2.75 -3.74
N LEU A 28 4.45 3.94 -3.49
CA LEU A 28 4.57 4.63 -2.20
C LEU A 28 3.86 3.86 -1.08
N LEU A 29 2.66 3.33 -1.34
CA LEU A 29 1.92 2.48 -0.40
C LEU A 29 2.70 1.20 -0.08
N ALA A 30 3.23 0.51 -1.09
CA ALA A 30 4.01 -0.70 -0.88
C ALA A 30 5.27 -0.46 -0.02
N LYS A 31 6.03 0.60 -0.33
CA LYS A 31 7.23 0.95 0.44
C LYS A 31 6.90 1.46 1.85
N GLY A 32 5.85 2.28 1.97
CA GLY A 32 5.36 2.77 3.27
C GLY A 32 4.90 1.62 4.16
N ILE A 33 4.07 0.71 3.64
CA ILE A 33 3.58 -0.46 4.38
C ILE A 33 4.75 -1.34 4.80
N ALA A 34 5.69 -1.64 3.90
CA ALA A 34 6.88 -2.42 4.23
C ALA A 34 7.70 -1.78 5.37
N LEU A 35 7.87 -0.45 5.36
CA LEU A 35 8.56 0.26 6.43
C LEU A 35 7.78 0.21 7.74
N THR A 36 6.46 0.41 7.70
CA THR A 36 5.58 0.30 8.87
C THR A 36 5.67 -1.09 9.49
N ILE A 37 5.69 -2.15 8.68
CA ILE A 37 5.88 -3.53 9.16
C ILE A 37 7.22 -3.68 9.89
N VAL A 38 8.31 -3.13 9.34
CA VAL A 38 9.62 -3.20 9.99
C VAL A 38 9.61 -2.46 11.33
N LEU A 39 9.12 -1.22 11.35
CA LEU A 39 9.12 -0.39 12.55
C LEU A 39 8.19 -0.94 13.63
N LEU A 40 6.95 -1.24 13.26
CA LEU A 40 5.95 -1.76 14.19
C LEU A 40 6.25 -3.20 14.60
N GLY A 41 6.77 -4.02 13.68
CA GLY A 41 7.17 -5.39 13.98
C GLY A 41 8.27 -5.47 15.02
N VAL A 42 9.24 -4.54 15.02
CA VAL A 42 10.24 -4.48 16.10
C VAL A 42 9.58 -4.18 17.45
N VAL A 43 8.66 -3.22 17.51
CA VAL A 43 7.94 -2.88 18.74
C VAL A 43 7.06 -4.04 19.22
N LEU A 44 6.29 -4.64 18.32
CA LEU A 44 5.44 -5.80 18.62
C LEU A 44 6.27 -7.02 19.03
N GLY A 45 7.46 -7.21 18.45
CA GLY A 45 8.36 -8.30 18.83
C GLY A 45 8.82 -8.19 20.28
N VAL A 46 9.11 -6.98 20.75
CA VAL A 46 9.44 -6.72 22.17
C VAL A 46 8.24 -7.01 23.07
N ILE A 47 7.04 -6.58 22.68
CA ILE A 47 5.82 -6.81 23.46
C ILE A 47 5.51 -8.32 23.54
N VAL A 48 5.56 -9.02 22.41
CA VAL A 48 5.32 -10.47 22.34
C VAL A 48 6.35 -11.21 23.17
N TYR A 49 7.63 -10.85 23.09
CA TYR A 49 8.66 -11.45 23.92
C TYR A 49 8.39 -11.26 25.42
N ALA A 50 7.94 -10.07 25.83
CA ALA A 50 7.65 -9.76 27.23
C ALA A 50 6.39 -10.47 27.78
N LEU A 51 5.43 -10.82 26.92
CA LEU A 51 4.13 -11.41 27.30
C LEU A 51 4.01 -12.91 27.02
N ALA A 52 4.96 -13.50 26.28
CA ALA A 52 4.96 -14.92 25.96
C ALA A 52 5.43 -15.77 27.14
N VAL A 53 5.00 -17.04 27.15
CA VAL A 53 5.57 -18.05 28.06
C VAL A 53 7.07 -18.19 27.76
N PRO A 54 7.96 -18.27 28.78
CA PRO A 54 9.42 -18.21 28.58
C PRO A 54 9.96 -19.20 27.55
N GLU A 55 9.37 -20.39 27.48
CA GLU A 55 9.74 -21.47 26.55
C GLU A 55 9.52 -21.10 25.07
N TYR A 56 8.59 -20.19 24.78
CA TYR A 56 8.18 -19.81 23.43
C TYR A 56 8.48 -18.35 23.07
N ALA A 57 8.95 -17.55 24.02
CA ALA A 57 9.26 -16.13 23.82
C ALA A 57 10.28 -15.91 22.69
N VAL A 58 11.33 -16.74 22.65
CA VAL A 58 12.36 -16.68 21.60
C VAL A 58 11.76 -17.01 20.22
N LEU A 59 10.87 -18.00 20.14
CA LEU A 59 10.24 -18.40 18.88
C LEU A 59 9.35 -17.28 18.32
N GLY A 60 8.56 -16.63 19.18
CA GLY A 60 7.73 -15.47 18.81
C GLY A 60 8.58 -14.27 18.34
N LEU A 61 9.69 -14.00 19.02
CA LEU A 61 10.63 -12.94 18.64
C LEU A 61 11.28 -13.24 17.28
N VAL A 62 11.79 -14.47 17.09
CA VAL A 62 12.41 -14.89 15.82
C VAL A 62 11.42 -14.80 14.66
N ASN A 63 10.17 -15.25 14.84
CA ASN A 63 9.13 -15.13 13.83
C ASN A 63 8.87 -13.67 13.44
N THR A 64 8.81 -12.79 14.44
CA THR A 64 8.56 -11.35 14.22
C THR A 64 9.73 -10.68 13.51
N LEU A 65 10.97 -10.92 13.95
CA LEU A 65 12.17 -10.36 13.34
C LEU A 65 12.42 -10.91 11.93
N LEU A 66 12.15 -12.19 11.71
CA LEU A 66 12.18 -12.79 10.38
C LEU A 66 11.16 -12.11 9.45
N SER A 67 9.96 -11.85 9.94
CA SER A 67 8.95 -11.11 9.20
C SER A 67 9.42 -9.69 8.86
N CYS A 68 10.04 -8.97 9.80
CA CYS A 68 10.66 -7.67 9.50
C CYS A 68 11.74 -7.76 8.42
N GLY A 69 12.63 -8.76 8.51
CA GLY A 69 13.68 -8.99 7.50
C GLY A 69 13.11 -9.27 6.11
N LEU A 70 12.11 -10.15 6.03
CA LEU A 70 11.45 -10.51 4.77
C LEU A 70 10.59 -9.37 4.19
N ALA A 71 10.07 -8.46 5.02
CA ALA A 71 9.39 -7.25 4.56
C ALA A 71 10.36 -6.34 3.77
N GLY A 72 11.65 -6.36 4.09
CA GLY A 72 12.70 -5.68 3.32
C GLY A 72 12.77 -6.13 1.86
N PHE A 73 12.38 -7.37 1.55
CA PHE A 73 12.31 -7.87 0.18
C PHE A 73 11.21 -7.20 -0.65
N ALA A 74 10.14 -6.71 -0.01
CA ALA A 74 9.15 -5.91 -0.72
C ALA A 74 9.74 -4.57 -1.20
N ILE A 75 10.62 -3.95 -0.40
CA ILE A 75 11.30 -2.71 -0.77
C ILE A 75 12.20 -2.96 -1.99
N THR A 76 12.95 -4.06 -2.02
CA THR A 76 13.78 -4.41 -3.19
C THR A 76 12.94 -4.74 -4.42
N ALA A 77 11.78 -5.40 -4.25
CA ALA A 77 10.84 -5.65 -5.34
C ALA A 77 10.27 -4.37 -5.95
N VAL A 78 9.89 -3.38 -5.13
CA VAL A 78 9.45 -2.04 -5.59
C VAL A 78 10.58 -1.33 -6.34
N ARG A 79 11.82 -1.39 -5.83
CA ARG A 79 13.01 -0.84 -6.52
C ARG A 79 13.27 -1.47 -7.89
N ARG A 80 12.79 -2.69 -8.13
CA ARG A 80 12.89 -3.39 -9.42
C ARG A 80 11.65 -3.22 -10.30
N GLY A 81 10.70 -2.38 -9.90
CA GLY A 81 9.46 -2.17 -10.66
C GLY A 81 8.41 -3.28 -10.52
N ARG A 82 8.62 -4.26 -9.64
CA ARG A 82 7.76 -5.47 -9.51
C ARG A 82 6.65 -5.24 -8.47
N LEU A 83 5.77 -4.27 -8.72
CA LEU A 83 4.79 -3.77 -7.76
C LEU A 83 3.75 -4.83 -7.33
N VAL A 84 3.18 -5.56 -8.28
CA VAL A 84 2.19 -6.63 -8.00
C VAL A 84 2.79 -7.74 -7.15
N PHE A 85 4.05 -8.07 -7.41
CA PHE A 85 4.78 -9.03 -6.60
C PHE A 85 5.01 -8.48 -5.19
N ALA A 86 5.45 -7.22 -5.05
CA ALA A 86 5.67 -6.61 -3.75
C ALA A 86 4.40 -6.60 -2.88
N GLY A 87 3.24 -6.24 -3.45
CA GLY A 87 1.97 -6.23 -2.71
C GLY A 87 1.54 -7.63 -2.27
N ASN A 88 1.67 -8.63 -3.14
CA ASN A 88 1.35 -10.02 -2.79
C ASN A 88 2.35 -10.63 -1.79
N TRP A 89 3.63 -10.25 -1.88
CA TRP A 89 4.65 -10.66 -0.94
C TRP A 89 4.35 -10.13 0.46
N ILE A 90 4.02 -8.84 0.58
CA ILE A 90 3.62 -8.25 1.86
C ILE A 90 2.37 -8.94 2.41
N ALA A 91 1.35 -9.12 1.58
CA ALA A 91 0.11 -9.77 2.00
C ALA A 91 0.35 -11.22 2.46
N GLY A 92 1.16 -11.99 1.72
CA GLY A 92 1.49 -13.36 2.10
C GLY A 92 2.35 -13.43 3.35
N LEU A 93 3.30 -12.52 3.53
CA LEU A 93 4.12 -12.45 4.73
C LEU A 93 3.27 -12.18 5.98
N ILE A 94 2.41 -11.17 5.92
CA ILE A 94 1.46 -10.87 7.00
C ILE A 94 0.51 -12.03 7.22
N GLY A 95 0.00 -12.60 6.13
CA GLY A 95 -0.93 -13.73 6.17
C GLY A 95 -0.37 -14.94 6.87
N VAL A 96 0.82 -15.39 6.48
CA VAL A 96 1.52 -16.51 7.10
C VAL A 96 1.80 -16.22 8.57
N GLY A 97 2.26 -15.01 8.90
CA GLY A 97 2.49 -14.59 10.30
C GLY A 97 1.21 -14.66 11.14
N ILE A 98 0.08 -14.15 10.62
CA ILE A 98 -1.21 -14.20 11.32
C ILE A 98 -1.70 -15.64 11.45
N CYS A 99 -1.66 -16.44 10.38
CA CYS A 99 -2.06 -17.84 10.43
C CYS A 99 -1.24 -18.64 11.45
N TYR A 100 0.07 -18.41 11.51
CA TYR A 100 0.92 -18.98 12.55
C TYR A 100 0.46 -18.56 13.94
N SER A 101 0.26 -17.27 14.17
CA SER A 101 -0.21 -16.74 15.47
C SER A 101 -1.58 -17.26 15.90
N ILE A 102 -2.48 -17.55 14.94
CA ILE A 102 -3.77 -18.19 15.19
C ILE A 102 -3.56 -19.64 15.62
N VAL A 103 -2.78 -20.42 14.86
CA VAL A 103 -2.49 -21.83 15.18
C VAL A 103 -1.82 -21.97 16.55
N SER A 104 -0.87 -21.09 16.87
CA SER A 104 -0.14 -21.10 18.13
C SER A 104 -0.86 -20.36 19.27
N GLY A 105 -1.99 -19.73 18.99
CA GLY A 105 -2.70 -18.86 19.94
C GLY A 105 -4.07 -19.39 20.35
N GLY A 106 -4.31 -20.69 20.24
CA GLY A 106 -5.59 -21.32 20.58
C GLY A 106 -6.61 -21.39 19.44
N GLY A 107 -6.17 -21.27 18.17
CA GLY A 107 -7.03 -21.41 17.00
C GLY A 107 -7.81 -20.13 16.67
N ILE A 108 -9.00 -20.26 16.07
CA ILE A 108 -9.74 -19.12 15.49
C ILE A 108 -10.21 -18.08 16.52
N LEU A 109 -10.30 -18.45 17.79
CA LEU A 109 -10.63 -17.54 18.89
C LEU A 109 -9.40 -16.78 19.41
N SER A 110 -8.23 -17.01 18.82
CA SER A 110 -7.01 -16.28 19.14
C SER A 110 -7.21 -14.77 18.94
N PRO A 111 -6.64 -13.93 19.83
CA PRO A 111 -6.51 -12.49 19.62
C PRO A 111 -6.08 -12.07 18.21
N TRP A 112 -5.27 -12.88 17.54
CA TRP A 112 -4.70 -12.53 16.23
C TRP A 112 -5.65 -12.72 15.06
N ALA A 113 -6.77 -13.44 15.24
CA ALA A 113 -7.75 -13.68 14.17
C ALA A 113 -8.34 -12.39 13.59
N MET A 114 -8.48 -11.35 14.42
CA MET A 114 -8.97 -10.03 13.99
C MET A 114 -8.07 -9.33 12.97
N ALA A 115 -6.80 -9.73 12.87
CA ALA A 115 -5.85 -9.15 11.93
C ALA A 115 -5.97 -9.74 10.51
N LEU A 116 -6.68 -10.87 10.33
CA LEU A 116 -6.81 -11.54 9.03
C LEU A 116 -7.23 -10.59 7.87
N PRO A 117 -8.19 -9.66 8.05
CA PRO A 117 -8.60 -8.76 6.97
C PRO A 117 -7.50 -7.77 6.50
N VAL A 118 -6.42 -7.59 7.26
CA VAL A 118 -5.34 -6.65 6.91
C VAL A 118 -4.64 -7.06 5.61
N ALA A 119 -4.35 -8.35 5.40
CA ALA A 119 -3.65 -8.79 4.19
C ALA A 119 -4.46 -8.57 2.89
N PRO A 120 -5.75 -8.92 2.77
CA PRO A 120 -6.53 -8.62 1.57
C PRO A 120 -6.68 -7.13 1.33
N VAL A 121 -6.78 -6.29 2.38
CA VAL A 121 -6.78 -4.83 2.22
C VAL A 121 -5.46 -4.35 1.60
N ILE A 122 -4.32 -4.76 2.15
CA ILE A 122 -2.99 -4.41 1.62
C ILE A 122 -2.84 -4.88 0.17
N SER A 123 -3.21 -6.13 -0.12
CA SER A 123 -3.16 -6.67 -1.47
C SER A 123 -4.08 -5.90 -2.42
N THR A 124 -5.26 -5.45 -1.98
CA THR A 124 -6.18 -4.66 -2.81
C THR A 124 -5.58 -3.32 -3.18
N VAL A 125 -5.00 -2.64 -2.19
CA VAL A 125 -4.50 -1.28 -2.34
C VAL A 125 -3.22 -1.23 -3.19
N ILE A 126 -2.36 -2.24 -3.11
CA ILE A 126 -1.10 -2.29 -3.86
C ILE A 126 -1.27 -3.05 -5.19
N SER A 127 -1.70 -4.31 -5.12
CA SER A 127 -1.76 -5.23 -6.27
C SER A 127 -3.07 -5.16 -7.04
N GLY A 128 -4.07 -4.43 -6.53
CA GLY A 128 -5.37 -4.23 -7.15
C GLY A 128 -6.43 -5.23 -6.70
N ARG A 129 -7.67 -4.97 -7.14
CA ARG A 129 -8.90 -5.66 -6.70
C ARG A 129 -8.86 -7.18 -6.83
N ARG A 130 -8.38 -7.73 -7.96
CA ARG A 130 -8.34 -9.19 -8.18
C ARG A 130 -7.49 -9.89 -7.12
N SER A 131 -6.32 -9.32 -6.82
CA SER A 131 -5.40 -9.81 -5.80
C SER A 131 -6.05 -9.80 -4.41
N GLY A 132 -6.72 -8.69 -4.08
CA GLY A 132 -7.50 -8.56 -2.84
C GLY A 132 -8.58 -9.61 -2.66
N ILE A 133 -9.38 -9.85 -3.71
CA ILE A 133 -10.45 -10.86 -3.70
C ILE A 133 -9.86 -12.26 -3.47
N ILE A 134 -8.74 -12.59 -4.11
CA ILE A 134 -8.08 -13.90 -3.92
C ILE A 134 -7.66 -14.07 -2.46
N TRP A 135 -6.98 -13.09 -1.86
CA TRP A 135 -6.59 -13.14 -0.44
C TRP A 135 -7.79 -13.19 0.51
N ALA A 136 -8.85 -12.45 0.21
CA ALA A 136 -10.07 -12.46 1.02
C ALA A 136 -10.75 -13.83 0.97
N ALA A 137 -10.82 -14.45 -0.20
CA ALA A 137 -11.36 -15.80 -0.36
C ALA A 137 -10.50 -16.84 0.37
N LEU A 138 -9.17 -16.76 0.25
CA LEU A 138 -8.25 -17.65 0.95
C LEU A 138 -8.44 -17.60 2.47
N PHE A 139 -8.58 -16.40 3.04
CA PHE A 139 -8.82 -16.27 4.48
C PHE A 139 -10.24 -16.59 4.92
N ALA A 140 -11.25 -16.36 4.08
CA ALA A 140 -12.60 -16.85 4.36
C ALA A 140 -12.61 -18.38 4.47
N VAL A 141 -11.93 -19.06 3.52
CA VAL A 141 -11.75 -20.53 3.57
C VAL A 141 -10.97 -20.94 4.83
N PHE A 142 -9.90 -20.22 5.17
CA PHE A 142 -9.12 -20.48 6.39
C PHE A 142 -9.99 -20.38 7.66
N VAL A 143 -10.81 -19.34 7.80
CA VAL A 143 -11.73 -19.17 8.93
C VAL A 143 -12.73 -20.33 9.02
N VAL A 144 -13.35 -20.70 7.89
CA VAL A 144 -14.30 -21.82 7.83
C VAL A 144 -13.65 -23.15 8.22
N ILE A 145 -12.43 -23.40 7.76
CA ILE A 145 -11.67 -24.61 8.11
C ILE A 145 -11.39 -24.64 9.62
N PHE A 146 -10.88 -23.55 10.20
CA PHE A 146 -10.54 -23.53 11.62
C PHE A 146 -11.76 -23.62 12.53
N GLU A 147 -12.88 -23.01 12.13
CA GLU A 147 -14.15 -23.18 12.84
C GLU A 147 -14.64 -24.63 12.76
N GLY A 148 -14.54 -25.27 11.59
CA GLY A 148 -14.86 -26.69 11.43
C GLY A 148 -13.99 -27.60 12.31
N LEU A 149 -12.67 -27.33 12.38
CA LEU A 149 -11.75 -28.06 13.25
C LEU A 149 -12.10 -27.85 14.74
N ARG A 150 -12.47 -26.63 15.13
CA ARG A 150 -12.94 -26.32 16.49
C ARG A 150 -14.19 -27.10 16.83
N MET A 151 -15.18 -27.14 15.93
CA MET A 151 -16.41 -27.91 16.11
C MET A 151 -16.16 -29.43 16.18
N ALA A 152 -15.12 -29.92 15.52
CA ALA A 152 -14.68 -31.31 15.59
C ALA A 152 -13.88 -31.64 16.87
N GLY A 153 -13.65 -30.68 17.76
CA GLY A 153 -12.91 -30.87 19.01
C GLY A 153 -11.39 -30.89 18.85
N VAL A 154 -10.85 -30.38 17.74
CA VAL A 154 -9.39 -30.25 17.57
C VAL A 154 -8.87 -29.14 18.48
N GLU A 155 -8.00 -29.51 19.41
CA GLU A 155 -7.34 -28.56 20.30
C GLU A 155 -6.10 -27.95 19.63
N PHE A 156 -5.98 -26.63 19.70
CA PHE A 156 -4.83 -25.89 19.20
C PHE A 156 -3.93 -25.48 20.36
N PRO A 157 -2.59 -25.53 20.19
CA PRO A 157 -1.69 -25.03 21.21
C PRO A 157 -1.97 -23.55 21.49
N ASN A 158 -1.92 -23.18 22.77
CA ASN A 158 -2.00 -21.78 23.19
C ASN A 158 -0.70 -21.40 23.89
N LEU A 159 0.19 -20.75 23.15
CA LEU A 159 1.50 -20.31 23.64
C LEU A 159 1.42 -19.01 24.45
N ASN A 160 0.24 -18.40 24.54
CA ASN A 160 0.03 -17.18 25.32
C ASN A 160 -0.18 -17.54 26.79
N ALA A 161 0.41 -16.78 27.70
CA ALA A 161 0.08 -16.89 29.12
C ALA A 161 -1.41 -16.55 29.32
N GLU A 162 -2.15 -17.32 30.12
CA GLU A 162 -3.60 -17.10 30.35
C GLU A 162 -3.90 -15.65 30.78
N GLN A 163 -3.05 -15.09 31.64
CA GLN A 163 -3.19 -13.71 32.14
C GLN A 163 -2.91 -12.64 31.08
N ALA A 164 -2.27 -13.00 29.96
CA ALA A 164 -1.86 -12.08 28.91
C ALA A 164 -2.84 -12.06 27.72
N VAL A 165 -3.81 -12.96 27.64
CA VAL A 165 -4.70 -13.10 26.47
C VAL A 165 -5.48 -11.81 26.20
N ASP A 166 -6.10 -11.22 27.23
CA ASP A 166 -6.89 -9.97 27.08
C ASP A 166 -5.99 -8.77 26.74
N THR A 167 -4.78 -8.74 27.31
CA THR A 167 -3.78 -7.71 27.00
C THR A 167 -3.33 -7.82 25.55
N LEU A 168 -3.05 -9.04 25.06
CA LEU A 168 -2.67 -9.30 23.67
C LEU A 168 -3.82 -8.99 22.70
N ALA A 169 -5.07 -9.29 23.06
CA ALA A 169 -6.24 -8.90 22.29
C ALA A 169 -6.35 -7.38 22.17
N THR A 170 -6.16 -6.66 23.28
CA THR A 170 -6.19 -5.20 23.28
C THR A 170 -5.08 -4.61 22.42
N VAL A 171 -3.85 -5.10 22.58
CA VAL A 171 -2.69 -4.67 21.76
C VAL A 171 -2.94 -4.98 20.27
N GLY A 172 -3.46 -6.18 19.97
CA GLY A 172 -3.84 -6.59 18.62
C GLY A 172 -4.89 -5.67 17.99
N MET A 173 -5.97 -5.36 18.72
CA MET A 173 -7.01 -4.44 18.27
C MET A 173 -6.47 -3.05 17.99
N VAL A 174 -5.67 -2.50 18.91
CA VAL A 174 -5.05 -1.17 18.76
C VAL A 174 -4.11 -1.16 17.55
N ALA A 175 -3.31 -2.21 17.37
CA ALA A 175 -2.40 -2.32 16.22
C ALA A 175 -3.17 -2.42 14.90
N VAL A 176 -4.21 -3.26 14.82
CA VAL A 176 -5.04 -3.39 13.61
C VAL A 176 -5.74 -2.07 13.29
N LEU A 177 -6.32 -1.41 14.30
CA LEU A 177 -6.95 -0.09 14.13
C LEU A 177 -5.95 0.96 13.64
N ALA A 178 -4.77 1.05 14.25
CA ALA A 178 -3.73 1.99 13.86
C ALA A 178 -3.23 1.72 12.42
N ILE A 179 -2.99 0.46 12.06
CA ILE A 179 -2.53 0.07 10.71
C ILE A 179 -3.59 0.38 9.67
N THR A 180 -4.85 -0.02 9.91
CA THR A 180 -5.94 0.21 8.95
C THR A 180 -6.24 1.69 8.78
N MET A 181 -6.25 2.46 9.86
CA MET A 181 -6.39 3.91 9.80
C MET A 181 -5.23 4.57 9.07
N TRP A 182 -3.99 4.12 9.31
CA TRP A 182 -2.82 4.62 8.60
C TRP A 182 -2.88 4.29 7.10
N ILE A 183 -3.27 3.06 6.72
CA ILE A 183 -3.46 2.69 5.30
C ILE A 183 -4.55 3.55 4.65
N ALA A 184 -5.68 3.73 5.34
CA ALA A 184 -6.82 4.50 4.81
C ALA A 184 -6.44 5.96 4.58
N THR A 185 -5.92 6.63 5.60
CA THR A 185 -5.52 8.04 5.52
C THR A 185 -4.40 8.26 4.52
N PHE A 186 -3.37 7.41 4.52
CA PHE A 186 -2.26 7.52 3.57
C PHE A 186 -2.71 7.23 2.12
N SER A 187 -3.63 6.30 1.91
CA SER A 187 -4.21 6.04 0.59
C SER A 187 -5.04 7.23 0.08
N GLU A 188 -5.85 7.85 0.95
CA GLU A 188 -6.64 9.04 0.59
C GLU A 188 -5.74 10.24 0.29
N ASP A 189 -4.71 10.50 1.11
CA ASP A 189 -3.73 11.57 0.85
C ASP A 189 -3.04 11.42 -0.50
N LEU A 190 -2.63 10.19 -0.85
CA LEU A 190 -1.99 9.93 -2.13
C LEU A 190 -2.97 10.00 -3.30
N LYS A 191 -4.23 9.63 -3.09
CA LYS A 191 -5.30 9.76 -4.09
C LYS A 191 -5.63 11.24 -4.36
N ALA A 192 -5.75 12.06 -3.31
CA ALA A 192 -5.97 13.50 -3.45
C ALA A 192 -4.82 14.16 -4.24
N ARG A 193 -3.57 13.78 -3.95
CA ARG A 193 -2.40 14.25 -4.72
C ARG A 193 -2.44 13.80 -6.18
N ALA A 194 -2.86 12.57 -6.45
CA ALA A 194 -2.97 12.07 -7.82
C ALA A 194 -4.04 12.85 -8.62
N ILE A 195 -5.17 13.20 -7.99
CA ILE A 195 -6.23 14.01 -8.61
C ILE A 195 -5.70 15.40 -8.95
N HIS A 196 -5.08 16.09 -8.00
CA HIS A 196 -4.52 17.42 -8.24
C HIS A 196 -3.45 17.43 -9.35
N GLN A 197 -2.62 16.39 -9.45
CA GLN A 197 -1.64 16.29 -10.53
C GLN A 197 -2.30 16.14 -11.91
N VAL A 198 -3.42 15.44 -11.99
CA VAL A 198 -4.19 15.29 -13.24
C VAL A 198 -4.87 16.61 -13.60
N GLU A 199 -5.42 17.33 -12.62
CA GLU A 199 -6.01 18.66 -12.81
C GLU A 199 -4.97 19.68 -13.31
N GLU A 200 -3.81 19.75 -12.66
CA GLU A 200 -2.71 20.64 -13.07
C GLU A 200 -2.22 20.33 -14.49
N ALA A 201 -2.09 19.04 -14.84
CA ALA A 201 -1.69 18.63 -16.19
C ALA A 201 -2.76 18.96 -17.24
N ALA A 202 -4.04 18.87 -16.90
CA ALA A 202 -5.14 19.27 -17.77
C ALA A 202 -5.13 20.79 -18.00
N GLU A 203 -4.97 21.60 -16.95
CA GLU A 203 -4.86 23.06 -17.09
C GLU A 203 -3.68 23.50 -17.95
N GLN A 204 -2.52 22.86 -17.78
CA GLN A 204 -1.34 23.15 -18.60
C GLN A 204 -1.58 22.82 -20.07
N ARG A 205 -2.26 21.72 -20.35
CA ARG A 205 -2.64 21.33 -21.71
C ARG A 205 -3.60 22.35 -22.33
N ASP A 206 -4.60 22.79 -21.58
CA ASP A 206 -5.58 23.77 -22.08
C ASP A 206 -4.93 25.13 -22.36
N ARG A 207 -3.97 25.56 -21.52
CA ARG A 207 -3.17 26.76 -21.77
C ARG A 207 -2.33 26.62 -23.04
N ALA A 208 -1.66 25.48 -23.22
CA ALA A 208 -0.87 25.23 -24.43
C ALA A 208 -1.72 25.25 -25.71
N LEU A 209 -2.92 24.66 -25.67
CA LEU A 209 -3.87 24.70 -26.79
C LEU A 209 -4.37 26.13 -27.08
N ALA A 210 -4.65 26.91 -26.03
CA ALA A 210 -5.06 28.30 -26.19
C ALA A 210 -3.94 29.18 -26.77
N GLU A 211 -2.68 28.90 -26.44
CA GLU A 211 -1.51 29.57 -27.02
C GLU A 211 -1.30 29.18 -28.49
N GLU A 212 -1.44 27.90 -28.82
CA GLU A 212 -1.35 27.40 -30.19
C GLU A 212 -2.44 28.03 -31.08
N GLU A 213 -3.69 28.08 -30.60
CA GLU A 213 -4.79 28.70 -31.34
C GLU A 213 -4.56 30.20 -31.56
N LYS A 214 -4.08 30.92 -30.53
CA LYS A 214 -3.70 32.34 -30.67
C LYS A 214 -2.58 32.53 -31.69
N ALA A 215 -1.57 31.67 -31.67
CA ALA A 215 -0.48 31.71 -32.64
C ALA A 215 -0.96 31.43 -34.06
N ARG A 216 -1.89 30.48 -34.24
CA ARG A 216 -2.50 30.18 -35.55
C ARG A 216 -3.28 31.37 -36.08
N ILE A 217 -4.16 31.97 -35.27
CA ILE A 217 -4.93 33.15 -35.67
C ILE A 217 -4.00 34.32 -36.05
N ALA A 218 -2.94 34.56 -35.28
CA ALA A 218 -1.96 35.60 -35.59
C ALA A 218 -1.22 35.34 -36.92
N ALA A 219 -0.86 34.07 -37.19
CA ALA A 219 -0.24 33.69 -38.46
C ALA A 219 -1.19 33.88 -39.65
N GLU A 220 -2.46 33.48 -39.52
CA GLU A 220 -3.49 33.69 -40.54
C GLU A 220 -3.70 35.18 -40.82
N GLN A 221 -3.76 36.01 -39.78
CA GLN A 221 -3.85 37.46 -39.93
C GLN A 221 -2.63 38.07 -40.64
N ALA A 222 -1.42 37.59 -40.34
CA ALA A 222 -0.21 38.03 -41.01
C ALA A 222 -0.18 37.65 -42.50
N ILE A 223 -0.65 36.45 -42.85
CA ILE A 223 -0.81 36.00 -44.25
C ILE A 223 -1.83 36.88 -44.97
N ALA A 224 -2.99 37.12 -44.36
CA ALA A 224 -4.05 37.96 -44.93
C ALA A 224 -3.57 39.41 -45.14
N ALA A 225 -2.85 39.98 -44.17
CA ALA A 225 -2.30 41.34 -44.27
C ALA A 225 -1.25 41.44 -45.40
N ASN A 226 -0.37 40.44 -45.55
CA ASN A 226 0.59 40.39 -46.65
C ASN A 226 -0.09 40.25 -48.01
N ALA A 227 -1.12 39.42 -48.12
CA ALA A 227 -1.91 39.27 -49.35
C ALA A 227 -2.62 40.57 -49.74
N ALA A 228 -3.26 41.25 -48.77
CA ALA A 228 -3.91 42.54 -49.00
C ALA A 228 -2.92 43.62 -49.45
N LYS A 229 -1.73 43.68 -48.83
CA LYS A 229 -0.66 44.58 -49.24
C LYS A 229 -0.17 44.28 -50.66
N GLY A 230 -0.01 43.01 -51.01
CA GLY A 230 0.37 42.58 -52.36
C GLY A 230 -0.66 42.99 -53.41
N ALA A 231 -1.96 42.78 -53.14
CA ALA A 231 -3.04 43.19 -54.03
C ALA A 231 -3.10 44.71 -54.23
N PHE A 232 -2.92 45.48 -53.16
CA PHE A 232 -2.90 46.95 -53.22
C PHE A 232 -1.74 47.51 -54.06
N LEU A 233 -0.55 46.91 -53.96
CA LEU A 233 0.59 47.32 -54.78
C LEU A 233 0.37 47.00 -56.27
N ALA A 234 -0.29 45.88 -56.58
CA ALA A 234 -0.58 45.49 -57.96
C ALA A 234 -1.61 46.40 -58.65
N THR A 235 -2.54 47.03 -57.91
CA THR A 235 -3.49 47.99 -58.49
C THR A 235 -2.93 49.40 -58.67
N MET A 236 -1.77 49.73 -58.10
CA MET A 236 -1.12 51.03 -58.26
C MET A 236 -0.08 51.09 -59.39
N SER A 237 0.32 49.95 -59.97
CA SER A 237 1.19 49.85 -61.14
C SER A 237 0.39 49.84 -62.44
#